data_AF-A0A7Y4KVH8-F1
#
_entry.id   AF-A0A7Y4KVH8-F1
#
_cell.length_a   1.000
_cell.length_b   1.000
_cell.length_c   1.000
_cell.angle_alpha   90.00
_cell.angle_beta   90.00
_cell.angle_gamma   90.00
#
_symmetry.space_group_name_H-M   'P 1'
#
loop_
_entity.id
_entity.type
_entity.pdbx_description
1 polymer ?
#
loop_
_entity_poly.entity_id
_entity_poly.type
_entity_poly.pdbx_seq_one_letter_code
_entity_poly.pdbx_strand_id
1 'polypeptide(L)' 'MAEKKSGAFDIRVVIAALIGIYGLILTVLGLVGKQAEIDKAAGININLYGGIGMLVFAALFVLWARLRPIAVPVEE' A
#
# COMPACT_ATOMS: atom_id res chain seq x y z
N MET A 1 8.95 -14.72 -30.46
CA MET A 1 9.13 -14.40 -29.03
C MET A 1 7.75 -14.05 -28.50
N ALA A 2 7.14 -14.89 -27.66
CA ALA A 2 5.78 -14.65 -27.20
C ALA A 2 5.71 -13.33 -26.40
N GLU A 3 4.80 -12.45 -26.80
CA GLU A 3 4.57 -11.14 -26.18
C GLU A 3 4.06 -11.35 -24.75
N LYS A 4 4.93 -11.08 -23.77
CA LYS A 4 4.61 -11.23 -22.35
C LYS A 4 3.83 -10.00 -21.88
N LYS A 5 2.52 -9.97 -22.13
CA LYS A 5 1.66 -8.95 -21.54
C LYS A 5 1.51 -9.27 -20.05
N SER A 6 2.15 -8.48 -19.18
CA SER A 6 1.84 -8.48 -17.75
C SER A 6 0.34 -8.29 -17.63
N GLY A 7 -0.36 -9.24 -17.00
CA GLY A 7 -1.81 -9.13 -16.81
C GLY A 7 -2.09 -7.76 -16.19
N ALA A 8 -2.90 -6.94 -16.87
CA ALA A 8 -3.16 -5.56 -16.47
C ALA A 8 -3.85 -5.44 -15.09
N PHE A 9 -4.17 -6.58 -14.46
CA PHE A 9 -4.83 -6.72 -13.17
C PHE A 9 -4.06 -7.68 -12.24
N ASP A 10 -2.83 -7.31 -11.85
CA ASP A 10 -2.17 -7.98 -10.72
C ASP A 10 -2.81 -7.49 -9.42
N ILE A 11 -3.51 -8.39 -8.72
CA ILE A 11 -4.19 -8.09 -7.46
C ILE A 11 -3.24 -7.51 -6.40
N ARG A 12 -1.95 -7.85 -6.45
CA ARG A 12 -0.96 -7.33 -5.49
C ARG A 12 -0.73 -5.84 -5.69
N VAL A 13 -0.75 -5.38 -6.94
CA VAL A 13 -0.61 -3.95 -7.27
C VAL A 13 -1.88 -3.20 -6.89
N VAL A 14 -3.06 -3.79 -7.10
CA VAL A 14 -4.35 -3.19 -6.67
C VAL A 14 -4.39 -3.05 -5.15
N ILE A 15 -4.06 -4.10 -4.40
CA ILE A 15 -3.98 -4.06 -2.93
C ILE A 15 -2.97 -3.01 -2.48
N ALA A 16 -1.77 -3.00 -3.07
CA ALA A 16 -0.75 -2.03 -2.71
C ALA A 16 -1.19 -0.59 -2.96
N ALA A 17 -1.90 -0.31 -4.06
CA ALA A 17 -2.40 1.02 -4.36
C ALA A 17 -3.47 1.46 -3.34
N LEU A 18 -4.47 0.61 -3.07
CA LEU A 18 -5.53 0.93 -2.12
C LEU A 18 -5.00 1.15 -0.70
N ILE A 19 -4.17 0.22 -0.21
CA ILE A 19 -3.55 0.31 1.12
C ILE A 19 -2.56 1.47 1.17
N GLY A 20 -1.77 1.68 0.12
CA GLY A 20 -0.80 2.77 0.04
C GLY A 20 -1.43 4.15 0.08
N ILE A 21 -2.54 4.36 -0.66
CA ILE A 21 -3.28 5.63 -0.65
C ILE A 21 -3.84 5.91 0.74
N TYR A 22 -4.52 4.93 1.36
CA TYR A 22 -5.09 5.14 2.69
C TYR A 22 -3.99 5.30 3.76
N GLY A 23 -2.89 4.56 3.64
CA GLY A 23 -1.73 4.69 4.51
C GLY A 23 -1.07 6.07 4.41
N LEU A 24 -1.01 6.64 3.20
CA LEU A 24 -0.55 8.01 2.98
C LEU A 24 -1.47 9.02 3.68
N ILE A 25 -2.78 8.87 3.53
CA ILE A 25 -3.77 9.74 4.20
C ILE A 25 -3.57 9.67 5.72
N LEU A 26 -3.50 8.48 6.30
CA LEU A 26 -3.30 8.31 7.74
C LEU A 26 -1.96 8.89 8.22
N THR A 27 -0.88 8.72 7.44
CA THR A 27 0.42 9.31 7.76
C THR A 27 0.33 10.83 7.78
N VAL A 28 -0.30 11.45 6.78
CA VAL A 28 -0.52 12.90 6.74
C VAL A 28 -1.35 13.35 7.95
N LEU A 29 -2.48 12.69 8.22
CA LEU A 29 -3.33 12.99 9.38
C LEU A 29 -2.60 12.80 10.71
N GLY A 30 -1.68 11.84 10.80
CA GLY A 30 -0.82 11.63 11.96
C GLY A 30 0.21 12.75 12.13
N LEU A 31 0.72 13.31 11.05
CA LEU A 31 1.71 14.41 11.08
C LEU A 31 1.07 15.78 11.36
N VAL A 32 -0.11 16.06 10.80
CA VAL A 32 -0.78 17.38 10.92
C VAL A 32 -1.91 17.39 11.96
N GLY A 33 -2.22 16.24 12.55
CA GLY A 33 -3.28 16.07 13.54
C GLY A 33 -3.02 16.85 14.84
N LYS A 34 -4.11 17.22 15.52
CA LYS A 34 -4.04 17.92 16.81
C LYS A 34 -3.82 16.94 17.96
N GLN A 35 -3.17 17.39 19.02
CA GLN A 35 -2.94 16.59 20.24
C GLN A 35 -4.23 16.01 20.83
N ALA A 36 -5.35 16.74 20.76
CA ALA A 36 -6.64 16.26 21.23
C ALA A 36 -7.12 14.96 20.55
N GLU A 37 -6.69 14.68 19.31
CA GLU A 37 -7.00 13.40 18.64
C GLU A 37 -6.10 12.26 19.14
N ILE A 38 -4.85 12.56 19.49
CA ILE A 38 -3.89 11.62 20.07
C ILE A 38 -4.32 11.24 21.50
N ASP A 39 -4.86 12.19 22.25
CA ASP A 39 -5.32 11.97 23.63
C ASP A 39 -6.53 11.03 23.70
N LYS A 40 -7.37 10.99 22.66
CA LYS A 40 -8.45 10.00 22.52
C LYS A 40 -7.92 8.56 22.42
N ALA A 41 -6.66 8.41 22.04
CA ALA A 41 -5.97 7.15 21.84
C ALA A 41 -4.89 6.90 22.92
N ALA A 42 -5.15 7.32 24.16
CA ALA A 42 -4.23 7.14 25.30
C ALA A 42 -2.82 7.72 25.04
N GLY A 43 -2.74 8.84 24.30
CA GLY A 43 -1.48 9.48 23.98
C GLY A 43 -0.74 8.86 22.79
N ILE A 44 -1.33 7.87 22.09
CA ILE A 44 -0.72 7.19 20.96
C ILE A 44 -1.22 7.79 19.65
N ASN A 45 -0.31 8.19 18.78
CA ASN A 45 -0.67 8.67 17.45
C ASN A 45 -0.98 7.50 16.50
N ILE A 46 -2.17 6.91 16.66
CA ILE A 46 -2.61 5.72 15.91
C ILE A 46 -2.60 5.97 14.40
N ASN A 47 -2.98 7.18 13.95
CA ASN A 47 -2.96 7.54 12.54
C ASN A 47 -1.54 7.44 11.96
N LEU A 48 -0.53 7.95 12.68
CA LEU A 48 0.85 7.90 12.21
C LEU A 48 1.39 6.46 12.19
N TYR A 49 1.26 5.72 13.29
CA TYR A 49 1.77 4.34 13.36
C TYR A 49 1.06 3.41 12.37
N GLY A 50 -0.27 3.52 12.27
CA GLY A 50 -1.07 2.78 11.30
C GLY A 50 -0.70 3.14 9.86
N GLY A 51 -0.58 4.43 9.56
CA GLY A 51 -0.18 4.93 8.25
C GLY A 51 1.18 4.40 7.81
N ILE A 52 2.19 4.49 8.69
CA ILE A 52 3.54 3.95 8.41
C ILE A 52 3.49 2.43 8.21
N GLY A 53 2.77 1.68 9.05
CA GLY A 53 2.62 0.23 8.89
C GLY A 53 2.00 -0.15 7.55
N MET A 54 0.97 0.59 7.13
CA MET A 54 0.32 0.40 5.83
C MET A 54 1.24 0.72 4.65
N LEU A 55 2.03 1.78 4.74
CA LEU A 55 2.99 2.15 3.69
C LEU A 55 4.10 1.09 3.55
N VAL A 56 4.61 0.56 4.66
CA VAL A 56 5.57 -0.55 4.64
C VAL A 56 4.95 -1.78 3.98
N PHE A 57 3.72 -2.15 4.37
CA PHE A 57 3.01 -3.28 3.76
C PHE A 57 2.79 -3.10 2.25
N ALA A 58 2.36 -1.92 1.82
CA ALA A 58 2.19 -1.61 0.41
C ALA A 58 3.52 -1.70 -0.36
N ALA A 59 4.61 -1.17 0.19
CA ALA A 59 5.94 -1.25 -0.42
C ALA A 59 6.41 -2.71 -0.58
N LEU A 60 6.14 -3.57 0.40
CA LEU A 60 6.44 -5.01 0.31
C LEU A 60 5.64 -5.69 -0.81
N PHE A 61 4.36 -5.33 -0.99
CA PHE A 61 3.52 -5.88 -2.06
C PHE A 61 3.99 -5.44 -3.45
N VAL A 62 4.34 -4.17 -3.62
CA VAL A 62 4.92 -3.66 -4.87
C VAL A 62 6.24 -4.37 -5.16
N LEU A 63 7.11 -4.50 -4.17
CA LEU A 63 8.38 -5.20 -4.30
C LEU A 63 8.16 -6.65 -4.71
N TRP A 64 7.22 -7.36 -4.07
CA TRP A 64 6.91 -8.74 -4.42
C TRP A 64 6.35 -8.88 -5.85
N ALA A 65 5.43 -8.00 -6.25
CA ALA A 65 4.92 -7.97 -7.62
C ALA A 65 6.04 -7.74 -8.63
N ARG A 66 7.01 -6.89 -8.30
CA ARG A 66 8.15 -6.57 -9.16
C ARG A 66 9.20 -7.68 -9.24
N LEU A 67 9.43 -8.40 -8.14
CA LEU A 67 10.35 -9.55 -8.07
C LEU A 67 9.75 -10.82 -8.69
N ARG A 68 8.42 -10.97 -8.67
CA ARG A 68 7.70 -12.17 -9.16
C ARG A 68 6.57 -11.77 -10.11
N PRO A 69 6.87 -11.30 -11.33
CA PRO A 69 5.86 -10.86 -12.29
C PRO A 69 5.03 -12.04 -12.81
N ILE A 70 3.71 -11.86 -12.90
CA ILE A 70 2.79 -12.85 -13.46
C ILE A 70 2.81 -12.75 -14.99
N ALA A 71 3.09 -13.85 -15.66
CA ALA A 71 3.01 -13.96 -17.11
C ALA A 71 1.60 -14.42 -17.49
N VAL A 72 0.91 -13.67 -18.36
CA VAL A 72 -0.32 -14.17 -18.99
C VAL A 72 0.10 -14.86 -20.30
N PRO A 73 -0.22 -16.14 -20.50
CA PRO A 73 -0.05 -16.78 -21.80
C PRO A 73 -0.97 -16.11 -22.81
N VAL A 74 -0.43 -15.73 -23.97
CA VAL A 74 -1.25 -15.33 -25.11
C VAL A 74 -1.64 -16.63 -25.81
N GLU A 75 -2.94 -16.95 -25.84
CA GLU A 75 -3.45 -18.04 -26.67
C GLU A 75 -3.36 -17.60 -28.14
N GLU A 76 -2.76 -18.43 -28.99
CA GLU A 76 -2.71 -18.25 -30.45
C GLU A 76 -4.00 -18.74 -31.13
#